data_AF-A0AAV6C8P0-F1
#
_entry.id   AF-A0AAV6C8P0-F1
#
_cell.length_a   1.000
_cell.length_b   1.000
_cell.length_c   1.000
_cell.angle_alpha   90.00
_cell.angle_beta   90.00
_cell.angle_gamma   90.00
#
_symmetry.space_group_name_H-M   'P 1'
#
loop_
_entity.id
_entity.type
_entity.pdbx_description
1 polymer ?
#
loop_
_entity_poly.entity_id
_entity_poly.type
_entity_poly.pdbx_seq_one_letter_code
_entity_poly.pdbx_strand_id
1 'polypeptide(L)'
;MKKCPVCATESSDEAAFCIRCGTALASVTTAAAPASGQHASPVQPVPTAVVGTAGWPLPSHAASQAALGGAAPREKSNVLLLVLVGGGALLVFVLIVAAIAIPNLLRSKMAANEAASVGSLRTLNTACVTYSTQYGGYPPSLGALGGEGSGAAPSATSAQLIDNVLQTGTKSGYNFTYSAGPIDNTGVIASYAINANPVVAGNTGVRYFFTDQSGVIRVESGRPANADSPPLE
;
A
#
# COMPACT_ATOMS: atom_id res chain seq x y z
N MET A 1 -7.04 -12.73 41.20
CA MET A 1 -7.17 -13.33 39.86
C MET A 1 -8.63 -13.33 39.46
N LYS A 2 -8.94 -12.90 38.22
CA LYS A 2 -10.30 -12.99 37.65
C LYS A 2 -10.43 -14.27 36.84
N LYS A 3 -11.56 -14.97 36.97
CA LYS A 3 -11.88 -16.10 36.09
C LYS A 3 -12.60 -15.61 34.86
N CYS A 4 -12.14 -16.06 33.70
CA CYS A 4 -12.80 -15.76 32.43
C CYS A 4 -14.19 -16.41 32.41
N PRO A 5 -15.27 -15.67 32.08
CA PRO A 5 -16.63 -16.21 32.05
C PRO A 5 -16.86 -17.22 30.92
N VAL A 6 -15.98 -17.26 29.91
CA VAL A 6 -16.13 -18.13 28.74
C VAL A 6 -15.31 -19.42 28.86
N CYS A 7 -14.08 -19.35 29.35
CA CYS A 7 -13.17 -20.51 29.40
C CYS A 7 -12.67 -20.90 30.79
N ALA A 8 -13.15 -20.23 31.85
CA ALA A 8 -12.85 -20.49 33.26
C ALA A 8 -11.36 -20.42 33.66
N THR A 9 -10.45 -20.02 32.76
CA THR A 9 -9.04 -19.86 33.09
C THR A 9 -8.83 -18.62 33.96
N GLU A 10 -7.89 -18.74 34.89
CA GLU A 10 -7.48 -17.65 35.77
C GLU A 10 -6.55 -16.71 35.02
N SER A 11 -6.92 -15.43 34.97
CA SER A 11 -6.09 -14.37 34.41
C SER A 11 -5.68 -13.37 35.49
N SER A 12 -4.56 -12.69 35.26
CA SER A 12 -4.10 -11.59 36.11
C SER A 12 -5.21 -10.53 36.27
N ASP A 13 -5.30 -9.92 37.46
CA ASP A 13 -6.35 -8.94 37.77
C ASP A 13 -6.28 -7.68 36.90
N GLU A 14 -5.11 -7.40 36.33
CA GLU A 14 -4.82 -6.27 35.43
C GLU A 14 -5.10 -6.58 33.93
N ALA A 15 -5.39 -7.83 33.57
CA ALA A 15 -5.53 -8.22 32.17
C ALA A 15 -6.88 -7.75 31.58
N ALA A 16 -6.82 -6.93 30.53
CA ALA A 16 -8.02 -6.46 29.80
C ALA A 16 -8.67 -7.55 28.95
N PHE A 17 -7.90 -8.55 28.50
CA PHE A 17 -8.35 -9.64 27.64
C PHE A 17 -7.85 -10.99 28.15
N CYS A 18 -8.65 -12.04 27.96
CA CYS A 18 -8.24 -13.40 28.26
C CYS A 18 -7.24 -13.92 27.21
N ILE A 19 -6.06 -14.36 27.65
CA ILE A 19 -4.99 -14.87 26.78
C ILE A 19 -5.42 -16.11 25.97
N ARG A 20 -6.36 -16.90 26.49
CA ARG A 20 -6.74 -18.17 25.87
C ARG A 20 -7.85 -18.05 24.82
N CYS A 21 -8.81 -17.14 25.01
CA CYS A 21 -9.99 -17.04 24.16
C CYS A 21 -10.27 -15.62 23.65
N GLY A 22 -9.44 -14.63 23.98
CA GLY A 22 -9.53 -13.26 23.46
C GLY A 22 -10.69 -12.41 24.01
N THR A 23 -11.52 -12.94 24.92
CA THR A 23 -12.68 -12.24 25.45
C THR A 23 -12.27 -11.13 26.43
N ALA A 24 -12.91 -9.96 26.31
CA ALA A 24 -12.70 -8.83 27.23
C ALA A 24 -13.22 -9.18 28.64
N LEU A 25 -12.43 -8.87 29.66
CA LEU A 25 -12.81 -9.06 31.08
C LEU A 25 -13.37 -7.73 31.60
N ALA A 26 -14.54 -7.77 32.24
CA ALA A 26 -15.42 -6.62 32.51
C ALA A 26 -14.93 -5.63 33.60
N SER A 27 -13.68 -5.17 33.52
CA SER A 27 -13.16 -4.09 34.37
C SER A 27 -12.31 -3.10 33.58
N VAL A 28 -12.84 -2.61 32.46
CA VAL A 28 -12.39 -1.34 31.91
C VAL A 28 -13.50 -0.34 32.22
N THR A 29 -13.40 0.28 33.40
CA THR A 29 -14.01 1.60 33.58
C THR A 29 -13.30 2.49 32.58
N THR A 30 -13.96 2.79 31.46
CA THR A 30 -13.49 3.72 30.46
C THR A 30 -13.26 5.07 31.13
N ALA A 31 -12.01 5.36 31.50
CA ALA A 31 -11.55 6.73 31.59
C ALA A 31 -11.75 7.33 30.19
N ALA A 32 -12.69 8.28 30.12
CA ALA A 32 -13.06 8.98 28.91
C ALA A 32 -11.81 9.47 28.17
N ALA A 33 -11.71 9.12 26.89
CA ALA A 33 -10.84 9.80 25.96
C ALA A 33 -11.17 11.31 25.97
N PRO A 34 -10.19 12.22 25.85
CA PRO A 34 -10.51 13.58 25.45
C PRO A 34 -11.17 13.52 24.08
N ALA A 35 -12.37 14.10 23.98
CA ALA A 35 -13.11 14.23 22.74
C ALA A 35 -12.23 14.95 21.70
N SER A 36 -11.75 14.19 20.71
CA SER A 36 -11.31 14.76 19.44
C SER A 36 -12.55 15.34 18.76
N GLY A 37 -12.65 16.66 18.74
CA GLY A 37 -13.75 17.40 18.12
C GLY A 37 -13.94 17.00 16.67
N GLN A 38 -15.16 16.57 16.34
CA GLN A 38 -15.64 16.50 14.98
C GLN A 38 -15.91 17.94 14.52
N HIS A 39 -15.02 18.51 13.71
CA HIS A 39 -15.43 19.59 12.82
C HIS A 39 -16.07 18.95 11.58
N ALA A 40 -17.38 18.76 11.67
CA ALA A 40 -18.23 18.55 10.52
C ALA A 40 -18.25 19.85 9.70
N SER A 41 -17.64 19.83 8.51
CA SER A 41 -17.90 20.86 7.51
C SER A 41 -19.29 20.61 6.90
N PRO A 42 -20.22 21.58 6.94
CA PRO A 42 -21.48 21.46 6.21
C PRO A 42 -21.21 21.57 4.70
N VAL A 43 -21.55 20.52 3.96
CA VAL A 43 -21.67 20.56 2.50
C VAL A 43 -22.84 21.48 2.16
N GLN A 44 -22.53 22.68 1.66
CA GLN A 44 -23.52 23.57 1.07
C GLN A 44 -23.72 23.17 -0.41
N PRO A 45 -24.96 23.21 -0.94
CA PRO A 45 -25.23 22.90 -2.33
C PRO A 45 -24.63 23.94 -3.26
N VAL A 46 -24.03 23.49 -4.37
CA VAL A 46 -23.50 24.37 -5.43
C VAL A 46 -24.67 24.87 -6.28
N PRO A 47 -24.97 26.18 -6.32
CA PRO A 47 -25.88 26.73 -7.31
C PRO A 47 -25.15 26.88 -8.65
N THR A 48 -25.70 26.25 -9.68
CA THR A 48 -25.34 26.49 -11.08
C THR A 48 -25.76 27.92 -11.44
N ALA A 49 -24.79 28.84 -11.57
CA ALA A 49 -25.05 30.22 -11.97
C ALA A 49 -24.32 30.55 -13.27
N VAL A 50 -25.10 30.49 -14.35
CA VAL A 50 -25.15 31.37 -15.53
C VAL A 50 -23.87 32.17 -15.85
N VAL A 51 -23.31 31.86 -17.03
CA VAL A 51 -22.37 32.70 -17.77
C VAL A 51 -23.06 34.03 -18.09
N GLY A 52 -22.58 35.10 -17.45
CA GLY A 52 -22.98 36.49 -17.72
C GLY A 52 -21.74 37.36 -17.87
N THR A 53 -21.47 37.80 -19.10
CA THR A 53 -20.40 38.72 -19.47
C THR A 53 -20.67 40.12 -18.91
N ALA A 54 -19.78 40.65 -18.07
CA ALA A 54 -19.68 42.07 -17.80
C ALA A 54 -18.22 42.43 -17.50
N GLY A 55 -17.65 43.26 -18.37
CA GLY A 55 -16.24 43.59 -18.40
C GLY A 55 -15.75 44.34 -17.16
N TRP A 56 -14.55 43.97 -16.72
CA TRP A 56 -13.72 44.79 -15.85
C TRP A 56 -12.44 45.20 -16.59
N PRO A 57 -12.01 46.47 -16.45
CA PRO A 57 -10.89 47.02 -17.20
C PRO A 57 -9.54 46.48 -16.69
N LEU A 58 -8.66 46.17 -17.64
CA LEU A 58 -7.26 45.83 -17.40
C LEU A 58 -6.50 47.07 -16.86
N PRO A 59 -5.79 46.98 -15.73
CA PRO A 59 -4.84 48.02 -15.35
C PRO A 59 -3.55 47.88 -16.17
N SER A 60 -3.27 48.91 -16.96
CA SER A 60 -2.00 49.17 -17.62
C SER A 60 -0.93 49.53 -16.59
N HIS A 61 -0.08 48.57 -16.23
CA HIS A 61 1.14 48.90 -15.49
C HIS A 61 2.22 49.37 -16.46
N ALA A 62 2.25 50.70 -16.59
CA ALA A 62 3.35 51.47 -17.12
C ALA A 62 4.67 51.03 -16.46
N ALA A 63 5.67 50.77 -17.29
CA ALA A 63 7.04 50.60 -16.88
C ALA A 63 7.57 51.92 -16.29
N SER A 64 7.77 51.98 -14.97
CA SER A 64 8.64 52.99 -14.36
C SER A 64 10.04 52.39 -14.19
N GLN A 65 10.95 52.72 -15.11
CA GLN A 65 12.38 52.52 -14.87
C GLN A 65 12.84 53.58 -13.87
N ALA A 66 13.08 53.16 -12.63
CA ALA A 66 13.82 53.96 -11.66
C ALA A 66 15.23 53.36 -11.54
N ALA A 67 16.17 54.01 -12.22
CA ALA A 67 17.58 53.88 -11.91
C ALA A 67 17.83 54.53 -10.53
N LEU A 68 18.23 53.73 -9.55
CA LEU A 68 18.90 54.20 -8.35
C LEU A 68 20.10 53.28 -8.08
N GLY A 69 21.27 53.77 -8.48
CA GLY A 69 22.53 53.27 -7.98
C GLY A 69 22.56 53.40 -6.46
N GLY A 70 22.51 52.27 -5.77
CA GLY A 70 22.83 52.14 -4.37
C GLY A 70 24.03 51.22 -4.26
N ALA A 71 25.20 51.78 -3.98
CA ALA A 71 26.38 51.02 -3.60
C ALA A 71 26.02 50.19 -2.35
N ALA A 72 25.88 48.87 -2.51
CA ALA A 72 25.74 47.97 -1.38
C ALA A 72 26.98 48.15 -0.47
N PRO A 73 26.81 48.42 0.82
CA PRO A 73 27.94 48.44 1.73
C PRO A 73 28.53 47.02 1.76
N ARG A 74 29.78 46.88 1.29
CA ARG A 74 30.65 45.75 1.63
C ARG A 74 31.00 45.84 3.11
N GLU A 75 30.02 45.66 3.97
CA GLU A 75 30.31 45.20 5.32
C GLU A 75 30.77 43.76 5.15
N LYS A 76 31.97 43.44 5.64
CA LYS A 76 32.61 42.13 5.55
C LYS A 76 31.77 41.13 6.34
N SER A 77 30.66 40.72 5.75
CA SER A 77 29.60 40.02 6.43
C SER A 77 30.06 38.59 6.60
N ASN A 78 30.33 38.25 7.86
CA ASN A 78 30.60 36.90 8.32
C ASN A 78 29.46 35.92 7.97
N VAL A 79 28.41 36.30 7.25
CA VAL A 79 27.40 35.42 6.65
C VAL A 79 28.02 34.42 5.66
N LEU A 80 28.99 34.82 4.83
CA LEU A 80 29.73 33.86 3.99
C LEU A 80 30.56 32.91 4.87
N LEU A 81 31.15 33.41 5.96
CA LEU A 81 31.90 32.61 6.94
C LEU A 81 30.96 31.69 7.76
N LEU A 82 29.74 32.10 8.09
CA LEU A 82 28.72 31.35 8.83
C LEU A 82 28.04 30.29 7.98
N VAL A 83 27.84 30.55 6.67
CA VAL A 83 27.36 29.53 5.73
C VAL A 83 28.48 28.53 5.40
N LEU A 84 29.73 28.96 5.32
CA LEU A 84 30.88 28.06 5.12
C LEU A 84 31.25 27.26 6.37
N VAL A 85 31.15 27.83 7.58
CA VAL A 85 31.49 27.18 8.87
C VAL A 85 30.28 26.47 9.50
N GLY A 86 29.06 26.94 9.28
CA GLY A 86 27.83 26.37 9.84
C GLY A 86 26.93 25.62 8.83
N GLY A 87 26.87 26.05 7.57
CA GLY A 87 26.04 25.42 6.54
C GLY A 87 26.72 24.26 5.81
N GLY A 88 28.02 24.39 5.52
CA GLY A 88 28.81 23.36 4.85
C GLY A 88 28.96 22.06 5.66
N ALA A 89 29.18 22.18 6.97
CA ALA A 89 29.32 21.03 7.87
C ALA A 89 28.04 20.18 7.90
N LEU A 90 26.87 20.82 7.93
CA LEU A 90 25.58 20.11 7.89
C LEU A 90 25.37 19.39 6.56
N LEU A 91 25.65 20.05 5.43
CA LEU A 91 25.53 19.43 4.11
C LEU A 91 26.46 18.22 3.98
N VAL A 92 27.71 18.33 4.42
CA VAL A 92 28.67 17.22 4.42
C VAL A 92 28.17 16.07 5.31
N PHE A 93 27.68 16.36 6.51
CA PHE A 93 27.13 15.35 7.42
C PHE A 93 25.91 14.64 6.83
N VAL A 94 24.96 15.38 6.25
CA VAL A 94 23.78 14.82 5.58
C VAL A 94 24.20 13.92 4.42
N LEU A 95 25.21 14.29 3.63
CA LEU A 95 25.73 13.45 2.54
C LEU A 95 26.38 12.15 3.06
N ILE A 96 27.12 12.21 4.17
CA ILE A 96 27.71 11.01 4.80
C ILE A 96 26.61 10.06 5.28
N VAL A 97 25.61 10.58 5.99
CA VAL A 97 24.48 9.78 6.48
C VAL A 97 23.67 9.22 5.31
N ALA A 98 23.39 10.02 4.29
CA ALA A 98 22.68 9.59 3.08
C ALA A 98 23.45 8.48 2.34
N ALA A 99 24.77 8.59 2.21
CA ALA A 99 25.59 7.57 1.54
C ALA A 99 25.50 6.19 2.22
N ILE A 100 25.37 6.14 3.55
CA ILE A 100 25.18 4.88 4.31
C ILE A 100 23.71 4.44 4.31
N ALA A 101 22.79 5.40 4.40
CA ALA A 101 21.36 5.12 4.50
C ALA A 101 20.78 4.63 3.17
N ILE A 102 21.07 5.28 2.03
CA ILE A 102 20.52 4.94 0.71
C ILE A 102 20.67 3.44 0.35
N PRO A 103 21.85 2.79 0.46
CA PRO A 103 21.96 1.37 0.11
C PRO A 103 21.11 0.48 1.02
N ASN A 104 20.99 0.83 2.30
CA ASN A 104 20.15 0.10 3.25
C ASN A 104 18.66 0.35 3.01
N LEU A 105 18.28 1.55 2.59
CA LEU A 105 16.89 1.91 2.25
C LEU A 105 16.41 1.17 1.00
N LEU A 106 17.26 0.96 0.00
CA LEU A 106 16.88 0.16 -1.18
C LEU A 106 16.67 -1.30 -0.80
N ARG A 107 17.55 -1.86 0.04
CA ARG A 107 17.41 -3.23 0.52
C ARG A 107 16.16 -3.41 1.40
N SER A 108 15.84 -2.44 2.25
CA SER A 108 14.63 -2.49 3.08
C SER A 108 13.36 -2.39 2.23
N LYS A 109 13.35 -1.53 1.20
CA LYS A 109 12.23 -1.45 0.25
C LYS A 109 12.04 -2.74 -0.53
N MET A 110 13.12 -3.37 -1.01
CA MET A 110 13.04 -4.67 -1.68
C MET A 110 12.45 -5.75 -0.76
N ALA A 111 12.92 -5.84 0.48
CA ALA A 111 12.37 -6.80 1.45
C ALA A 111 10.88 -6.54 1.75
N ALA A 112 10.48 -5.27 1.87
CA ALA A 112 9.08 -4.89 2.06
C ALA A 112 8.20 -5.26 0.86
N ASN A 113 8.69 -5.03 -0.37
CA ASN A 113 8.02 -5.42 -1.60
C ASN A 113 7.85 -6.94 -1.70
N GLU A 114 8.91 -7.70 -1.39
CA GLU A 114 8.89 -9.16 -1.35
C GLU A 114 7.90 -9.69 -0.30
N ALA A 115 7.85 -9.09 0.89
CA ALA A 115 6.87 -9.48 1.91
C ALA A 115 5.42 -9.16 1.47
N ALA A 116 5.21 -7.99 0.86
CA ALA A 116 3.91 -7.58 0.35
C ALA A 116 3.43 -8.46 -0.81
N SER A 117 4.34 -8.96 -1.65
CA SER A 117 3.98 -9.84 -2.75
C SER A 117 3.56 -11.23 -2.26
N VAL A 118 4.27 -11.79 -1.28
CA VAL A 118 3.84 -13.04 -0.61
C VAL A 118 2.47 -12.85 0.07
N GLY A 119 2.23 -11.72 0.73
CA GLY A 119 0.92 -11.40 1.29
C GLY A 119 -0.19 -11.37 0.23
N SER A 120 0.09 -10.73 -0.91
CA SER A 120 -0.85 -10.66 -2.04
C SER A 120 -1.13 -12.03 -2.66
N LEU A 121 -0.13 -12.92 -2.74
CA LEU A 121 -0.33 -14.31 -3.18
C LEU A 121 -1.25 -15.10 -2.23
N ARG A 122 -1.12 -14.92 -0.91
CA ARG A 122 -2.05 -15.54 0.06
C ARG A 122 -3.48 -15.04 -0.11
N THR A 123 -3.65 -13.75 -0.35
CA THR A 123 -4.95 -13.15 -0.69
C THR A 123 -5.51 -13.76 -1.97
N LEU A 124 -4.70 -13.88 -3.03
CA LEU A 124 -5.12 -14.46 -4.30
C LEU A 124 -5.52 -15.93 -4.17
N ASN A 125 -4.77 -16.75 -3.44
CA ASN A 125 -5.13 -18.15 -3.20
C ASN A 125 -6.48 -18.24 -2.48
N THR A 126 -6.68 -17.42 -1.43
CA THR A 126 -7.95 -17.38 -0.69
C THR A 126 -9.10 -16.94 -1.59
N ALA A 127 -8.87 -15.94 -2.45
CA ALA A 127 -9.87 -15.45 -3.40
C ALA A 127 -10.21 -16.51 -4.46
N CYS A 128 -9.22 -17.24 -4.99
CA CYS A 128 -9.43 -18.33 -5.95
C CYS A 128 -10.26 -19.46 -5.34
N VAL A 129 -9.95 -19.88 -4.11
CA VAL A 129 -10.74 -20.89 -3.38
C VAL A 129 -12.16 -20.39 -3.14
N THR A 130 -12.33 -19.16 -2.66
CA THR A 130 -13.65 -18.55 -2.43
C THR A 130 -14.47 -18.49 -3.72
N TYR A 131 -13.86 -18.06 -4.82
CA TYR A 131 -14.48 -18.03 -6.14
C TYR A 131 -14.94 -19.44 -6.57
N SER A 132 -14.10 -20.46 -6.35
CA SER A 132 -14.47 -21.85 -6.68
C SER A 132 -15.67 -22.36 -5.89
N THR A 133 -15.81 -21.98 -4.62
CA THR A 133 -16.96 -22.36 -3.79
C THR A 133 -18.24 -21.63 -4.19
N GLN A 134 -18.14 -20.40 -4.72
CA GLN A 134 -19.30 -19.58 -5.09
C GLN A 134 -19.79 -19.86 -6.52
N TYR A 135 -18.87 -20.15 -7.45
CA TYR A 135 -19.16 -20.21 -8.89
C TYR A 135 -18.84 -21.57 -9.52
N GLY A 136 -18.37 -22.56 -8.75
CA GLY A 136 -18.20 -23.95 -9.20
C GLY A 136 -16.93 -24.24 -10.00
N GLY A 137 -15.94 -23.36 -9.99
CA GLY A 137 -14.65 -23.52 -10.68
C GLY A 137 -13.67 -22.39 -10.37
N TYR A 138 -12.39 -22.52 -10.71
CA TYR A 138 -11.44 -21.42 -10.54
C TYR A 138 -11.68 -20.29 -11.56
N PRO A 139 -11.28 -19.05 -11.24
CA PRO A 139 -11.56 -17.91 -12.10
C PRO A 139 -10.80 -18.03 -13.44
N PRO A 140 -11.39 -17.58 -14.57
CA PRO A 140 -10.74 -17.64 -15.87
C PRO A 140 -9.63 -16.60 -16.03
N SER A 141 -9.63 -15.54 -15.22
CA SER A 141 -8.61 -14.50 -15.25
C SER A 141 -8.54 -13.77 -13.90
N LEU A 142 -7.45 -13.04 -13.69
CA LEU A 142 -7.30 -12.16 -12.52
C LEU A 142 -8.40 -11.09 -12.45
N GLY A 143 -8.91 -10.64 -13.59
CA GLY A 143 -9.99 -9.65 -13.68
C GLY A 143 -11.29 -10.13 -13.04
N ALA A 144 -11.60 -11.43 -13.16
CA ALA A 144 -12.83 -12.02 -12.61
C ALA A 144 -12.89 -12.01 -11.08
N LEU A 145 -11.73 -11.95 -10.42
CA LEU A 145 -11.63 -11.86 -8.96
C LEU A 145 -11.90 -10.44 -8.42
N GLY A 146 -11.74 -9.41 -9.25
CA GLY A 146 -11.88 -8.02 -8.84
C GLY A 146 -13.26 -7.43 -9.15
N GLY A 147 -13.30 -6.15 -9.51
CA GLY A 147 -14.54 -5.41 -9.81
C GLY A 147 -15.12 -4.64 -8.62
N GLU A 148 -14.33 -4.45 -7.57
CA GLU A 148 -14.65 -3.58 -6.43
C GLU A 148 -14.96 -2.15 -6.92
N GLY A 149 -15.94 -1.49 -6.30
CA GLY A 149 -16.28 -0.09 -6.61
C GLY A 149 -17.15 0.12 -7.86
N SER A 150 -17.56 -0.95 -8.56
CA SER A 150 -18.50 -0.85 -9.69
C SER A 150 -19.96 -0.57 -9.28
N GLY A 151 -20.28 -0.65 -7.99
CA GLY A 151 -21.65 -0.50 -7.47
C GLY A 151 -22.59 -1.67 -7.82
N ALA A 152 -22.13 -2.61 -8.65
CA ALA A 152 -22.83 -3.83 -8.99
C ALA A 152 -22.62 -4.91 -7.91
N ALA A 153 -23.60 -5.81 -7.78
CA ALA A 153 -23.47 -6.98 -6.92
C ALA A 153 -22.39 -7.95 -7.46
N PRO A 154 -21.70 -8.71 -6.58
CA PRO A 154 -20.70 -9.69 -6.98
C PRO A 154 -21.25 -10.70 -8.00
N SER A 155 -20.49 -10.95 -9.06
CA SER A 155 -20.83 -11.90 -10.12
C SER A 155 -19.59 -12.67 -10.58
N ALA A 156 -19.77 -13.73 -11.37
CA ALA A 156 -18.66 -14.56 -11.84
C ALA A 156 -17.61 -13.78 -12.68
N THR A 157 -17.96 -12.63 -13.26
CA THR A 157 -17.04 -11.76 -14.00
C THR A 157 -16.46 -10.62 -13.16
N SER A 158 -17.04 -10.35 -11.98
CA SER A 158 -16.66 -9.29 -11.04
C SER A 158 -16.96 -9.76 -9.62
N ALA A 159 -16.15 -10.68 -9.09
CA ALA A 159 -16.43 -11.32 -7.80
C ALA A 159 -16.15 -10.44 -6.57
N GLN A 160 -15.43 -9.33 -6.74
CA GLN A 160 -15.10 -8.36 -5.67
C GLN A 160 -14.35 -9.01 -4.49
N LEU A 161 -13.49 -10.00 -4.78
CA LEU A 161 -12.72 -10.76 -3.78
C LEU A 161 -11.30 -10.24 -3.56
N ILE A 162 -10.81 -9.37 -4.45
CA ILE A 162 -9.50 -8.73 -4.36
C ILE A 162 -9.62 -7.22 -4.56
N ASP A 163 -8.62 -6.49 -4.06
CA ASP A 163 -8.54 -5.04 -4.24
C ASP A 163 -8.26 -4.66 -5.70
N ASN A 164 -8.71 -3.46 -6.09
CA ASN A 164 -8.58 -3.00 -7.48
C ASN A 164 -7.11 -2.87 -7.93
N VAL A 165 -6.16 -2.59 -7.01
CA VAL A 165 -4.74 -2.50 -7.38
C VAL A 165 -4.20 -3.88 -7.75
N LEU A 166 -4.49 -4.90 -6.96
CA LEU A 166 -4.07 -6.27 -7.25
C LEU A 166 -4.73 -6.82 -8.52
N GLN A 167 -5.96 -6.43 -8.81
CA GLN A 167 -6.66 -6.79 -10.05
C GLN A 167 -5.92 -6.31 -11.31
N THR A 168 -5.21 -5.18 -11.26
CA THR A 168 -4.39 -4.69 -12.39
C THR A 168 -3.18 -5.58 -12.70
N GLY A 169 -2.86 -6.54 -11.82
CA GLY A 169 -1.70 -7.41 -11.96
C GLY A 169 -0.39 -6.75 -11.54
N THR A 170 -0.35 -5.51 -11.04
CA THR A 170 0.89 -4.93 -10.48
C THR A 170 0.65 -4.31 -9.12
N LYS A 171 1.41 -4.76 -8.11
CA LYS A 171 1.32 -4.25 -6.74
C LYS A 171 2.66 -4.36 -6.04
N SER A 172 3.03 -3.31 -5.29
CA SER A 172 4.26 -3.26 -4.48
C SER A 172 5.54 -3.63 -5.25
N GLY A 173 5.67 -3.19 -6.51
CA GLY A 173 6.85 -3.48 -7.34
C GLY A 173 6.91 -4.90 -7.91
N TYR A 174 5.84 -5.68 -7.79
CA TYR A 174 5.70 -7.01 -8.36
C TYR A 174 4.56 -7.07 -9.37
N ASN A 175 4.78 -7.84 -10.44
CA ASN A 175 3.78 -8.19 -11.44
C ASN A 175 3.24 -9.60 -11.16
N PHE A 176 1.92 -9.70 -10.99
CA PHE A 176 1.14 -10.89 -10.74
C PHE A 176 0.50 -11.35 -12.05
N THR A 177 1.05 -12.44 -12.60
CA THR A 177 0.51 -13.08 -13.79
C THR A 177 -0.31 -14.30 -13.36
N TYR A 178 -1.61 -14.25 -13.64
CA TYR A 178 -2.52 -15.37 -13.41
C TYR A 178 -2.69 -16.18 -14.70
N SER A 179 -2.54 -17.49 -14.62
CA SER A 179 -2.86 -18.43 -15.69
C SER A 179 -3.90 -19.44 -15.21
N ALA A 180 -5.05 -19.45 -15.90
CA ALA A 180 -6.04 -20.50 -15.71
C ALA A 180 -5.53 -21.82 -16.31
N GLY A 181 -5.83 -22.92 -15.65
CA GLY A 181 -5.64 -24.26 -16.19
C GLY A 181 -6.60 -24.57 -17.34
N PRO A 182 -6.44 -25.74 -17.98
CA PRO A 182 -7.37 -26.19 -19.01
C PRO A 182 -8.79 -26.36 -18.44
N ILE A 183 -9.78 -26.07 -19.27
CA ILE A 183 -11.18 -26.34 -18.99
C ILE A 183 -11.42 -27.84 -19.15
N ASP A 184 -12.08 -28.45 -18.18
CA ASP A 184 -12.43 -29.87 -18.22
C ASP A 184 -13.67 -30.15 -19.11
N ASN A 185 -14.04 -31.43 -19.24
CA ASN A 185 -15.19 -31.86 -20.04
C ASN A 185 -16.55 -31.35 -19.51
N THR A 186 -16.59 -30.76 -18.31
CA THR A 186 -17.78 -30.17 -17.70
C THR A 186 -17.83 -28.66 -17.86
N GLY A 187 -16.82 -28.05 -18.50
CA GLY A 187 -16.75 -26.59 -18.68
C GLY A 187 -16.13 -25.86 -17.50
N VAL A 188 -15.46 -26.56 -16.58
CA VAL A 188 -14.92 -26.02 -15.32
C VAL A 188 -13.39 -25.91 -15.37
N ILE A 189 -12.84 -24.85 -14.79
CA ILE A 189 -11.40 -24.67 -14.61
C ILE A 189 -11.00 -25.30 -13.27
N ALA A 190 -10.24 -26.39 -13.30
CA ALA A 190 -9.89 -27.17 -12.10
C ALA A 190 -8.53 -26.82 -11.47
N SER A 191 -7.72 -26.01 -12.16
CA SER A 191 -6.40 -25.59 -11.67
C SER A 191 -6.08 -24.15 -12.08
N TYR A 192 -5.15 -23.54 -11.36
CA TYR A 192 -4.63 -22.22 -11.69
C TYR A 192 -3.19 -22.12 -11.26
N ALA A 193 -2.44 -21.21 -11.87
CA ALA A 193 -1.12 -20.84 -11.41
C ALA A 193 -0.99 -19.32 -11.36
N ILE A 194 -0.20 -18.84 -10.41
CA ILE A 194 0.06 -17.42 -10.22
C ILE A 194 1.56 -17.23 -10.03
N ASN A 195 2.14 -16.40 -10.88
CA ASN A 195 3.52 -15.96 -10.77
C ASN A 195 3.55 -14.52 -10.24
N ALA A 196 4.36 -14.25 -9.22
CA ALA A 196 4.70 -12.90 -8.80
C ALA A 196 6.17 -12.62 -9.10
N ASN A 197 6.43 -11.80 -10.11
CA ASN A 197 7.77 -11.47 -10.59
C ASN A 197 8.09 -10.00 -10.26
N PRO A 198 9.32 -9.66 -9.84
CA PRO A 198 9.71 -8.27 -9.66
C PRO A 198 9.59 -7.51 -10.99
N VAL A 199 9.03 -6.31 -10.97
CA VAL A 199 8.86 -5.47 -12.17
C VAL A 199 10.23 -5.07 -12.74
N VAL A 200 11.17 -4.77 -11.84
CA VAL A 200 12.59 -4.54 -12.17
C VAL A 200 13.44 -5.39 -11.22
N ALA A 201 14.02 -6.47 -11.75
CA ALA A 201 14.90 -7.34 -11.00
C ALA A 201 16.12 -6.58 -10.46
N GLY A 202 16.44 -6.79 -9.18
CA GLY A 202 17.55 -6.10 -8.50
C GLY A 202 17.23 -4.70 -7.96
N ASN A 203 16.05 -4.14 -8.26
CA ASN A 203 15.61 -2.86 -7.72
C ASN A 203 14.28 -2.96 -6.95
N THR A 204 13.29 -3.65 -7.53
CA THR A 204 11.98 -3.87 -6.89
C THR A 204 11.96 -5.13 -6.01
N GLY A 205 12.79 -6.11 -6.36
CA GLY A 205 13.03 -7.34 -5.62
C GLY A 205 13.99 -8.25 -6.40
N VAL A 206 14.47 -9.32 -5.76
CA VAL A 206 15.36 -10.34 -6.38
C VAL A 206 14.75 -11.73 -6.38
N ARG A 207 13.74 -11.95 -5.52
CA ARG A 207 13.02 -13.21 -5.41
C ARG A 207 11.82 -13.22 -6.34
N TYR A 208 11.56 -14.36 -6.94
CA TYR A 208 10.41 -14.66 -7.78
C TYR A 208 9.54 -15.66 -7.03
N PHE A 209 8.23 -15.51 -7.11
CA PHE A 209 7.30 -16.35 -6.39
C PHE A 209 6.31 -17.04 -7.33
N PHE A 210 5.88 -18.23 -6.93
CA PHE A 210 4.91 -19.04 -7.65
C PHE A 210 3.95 -19.67 -6.65
N THR A 211 2.69 -19.78 -7.01
CA THR A 211 1.70 -20.58 -6.28
C THR A 211 0.70 -21.17 -7.26
N ASP A 212 0.06 -22.26 -6.87
CA ASP A 212 -0.99 -22.92 -7.61
C ASP A 212 -2.14 -23.32 -6.66
N GLN A 213 -3.06 -24.16 -7.12
CA GLN A 213 -4.18 -24.67 -6.32
C GLN A 213 -3.78 -25.46 -5.07
N SER A 214 -2.51 -25.87 -4.91
CA SER A 214 -2.04 -26.47 -3.66
C SER A 214 -1.94 -25.46 -2.52
N GLY A 215 -1.92 -24.16 -2.85
CA GLY A 215 -1.74 -23.06 -1.90
C GLY A 215 -0.30 -22.89 -1.40
N VAL A 216 0.64 -23.75 -1.83
CA VAL A 216 2.06 -23.67 -1.47
C VAL A 216 2.73 -22.56 -2.27
N ILE A 217 3.22 -21.55 -1.55
CA ILE A 217 4.03 -20.49 -2.15
C ILE A 217 5.45 -21.02 -2.31
N ARG A 218 5.96 -21.01 -3.52
CA ARG A 218 7.31 -21.40 -3.91
C ARG A 218 8.13 -20.18 -4.28
N VAL A 219 9.44 -20.31 -4.15
CA VAL A 219 10.36 -19.18 -4.33
C VAL A 219 11.61 -19.58 -5.08
N GLU A 220 12.09 -18.67 -5.92
CA GLU A 220 13.32 -18.83 -6.70
C GLU A 220 14.06 -17.48 -6.80
N SER A 221 15.35 -17.50 -7.09
CA SER A 221 16.15 -16.29 -7.30
C SER A 221 16.78 -16.27 -8.68
N GLY A 222 16.75 -15.10 -9.34
CA GLY A 222 17.36 -14.89 -10.66
C GLY A 222 16.57 -15.44 -11.87
N ARG A 223 15.49 -16.20 -11.65
CA ARG A 223 14.57 -16.67 -12.70
C ARG A 223 13.14 -16.80 -12.15
N PRO A 224 12.10 -16.76 -13.01
CA PRO A 224 10.72 -17.01 -12.59
C PRO A 224 10.58 -18.36 -11.87
N ALA A 225 9.93 -18.34 -10.71
CA ALA A 225 9.60 -19.55 -9.96
C ALA A 225 8.54 -20.38 -10.70
N ASN A 226 8.53 -21.69 -10.47
CA ASN A 226 7.58 -22.62 -11.07
C ASN A 226 7.13 -23.67 -10.03
N ALA A 227 6.33 -24.65 -10.47
CA ALA A 227 5.82 -25.71 -9.61
C ALA A 227 6.90 -26.63 -9.00
N ASP A 228 8.12 -26.64 -9.54
CA ASP A 228 9.24 -27.42 -9.02
C ASP A 228 10.17 -26.61 -8.11
N SER A 229 10.00 -25.29 -8.05
CA SER A 229 10.80 -24.42 -7.18
C SER A 229 10.58 -24.76 -5.70
N PRO A 230 11.58 -24.58 -4.83
CA PRO A 230 11.45 -24.89 -3.41
C PRO A 230 10.34 -24.07 -2.73
N PRO A 231 9.64 -24.64 -1.75
CA PRO A 231 8.64 -23.91 -0.97
C PRO A 231 9.29 -22.74 -0.20
N LEU A 232 8.50 -21.69 0.02
CA LEU A 232 8.86 -20.57 0.87
C LEU A 232 8.81 -21.04 2.34
N GLU A 233 9.98 -21.14 2.96
CA GLU A 233 10.13 -21.40 4.40
C GLU A 233 9.82 -20.18 5.27
#